data_AF-A0A850QGV0-F1
#
_entry.id   AF-A0A850QGV0-F1
#
_cell.length_a   1.000
_cell.length_b   1.000
_cell.length_c   1.000
_cell.angle_alpha   90.00
_cell.angle_beta   90.00
_cell.angle_gamma   90.00
#
_symmetry.space_group_name_H-M   'P 1'
#
loop_
_entity.id
_entity.type
_entity.pdbx_description
1 polymer ?
#
loop_
_entity_poly.entity_id
_entity_poly.type
_entity_poly.pdbx_seq_one_letter_code
_entity_poly.pdbx_strand_id
1 'polypeptide(L)'
;MSVKILEKDMIIKQNSDGFTPLIIGQPTTIFTARAQRLRQLAQDSFMSDYLLLVGQIAQQQANLAEQFESQIQTLAAQQTPLWPLTFDNTWMPLLTKMLNTMLDALIPVVSEDMLAVLNEVKTLDNTTLEQYFSQLQQNQFDSVPSEQAILLFAVLNTFVSLYVAALRLEWQPELDKKQHNCPLCGAAPVASLVKDRGVRYLHCSQCEAQWHRLRAECTQCDDGEDIQLKSATLEDAVRAETCSHCNSYLKIL
;
A
#
# COMPACT_ATOMS: atom_id res chain seq x y z
N MET A 1 -5.09 -20.32 4.05
CA MET A 1 -5.53 -20.69 2.69
C MET A 1 -4.51 -20.11 1.73
N SER A 2 -3.75 -20.95 1.00
CA SER A 2 -2.57 -20.50 0.26
C SER A 2 -2.95 -19.91 -1.09
N VAL A 3 -2.54 -18.68 -1.34
CA VAL A 3 -2.49 -18.08 -2.68
C VAL A 3 -1.36 -18.77 -3.43
N LYS A 4 -1.63 -19.43 -4.56
CA LYS A 4 -0.59 -20.09 -5.34
C LYS A 4 0.17 -19.05 -6.16
N ILE A 5 1.23 -18.50 -5.58
CA ILE A 5 2.21 -17.68 -6.32
C ILE A 5 3.07 -18.65 -7.12
N LEU A 6 3.12 -18.44 -8.44
CA LEU A 6 3.80 -19.33 -9.37
C LEU A 6 5.20 -18.78 -9.64
N GLU A 7 6.21 -19.66 -9.62
CA GLU A 7 7.49 -19.34 -10.23
C GLU A 7 7.29 -19.10 -11.73
N LYS A 8 8.03 -18.13 -12.28
CA LYS A 8 7.91 -17.64 -13.66
C LYS A 8 7.87 -18.76 -14.72
N ASP A 9 8.56 -19.86 -14.45
CA ASP A 9 8.71 -20.98 -15.40
C ASP A 9 7.55 -21.99 -15.35
N MET A 10 6.63 -21.86 -14.39
CA MET A 10 5.49 -22.78 -14.18
C MET A 10 4.15 -22.23 -14.69
N ILE A 11 4.12 -21.02 -15.26
CA ILE A 11 2.88 -20.40 -15.72
C ILE A 11 2.49 -21.01 -17.08
N ILE A 12 1.50 -21.91 -17.06
CA ILE A 12 0.69 -22.17 -18.26
C ILE A 12 0.03 -20.83 -18.58
N LYS A 13 0.44 -20.20 -19.69
CA LYS A 13 -0.17 -18.97 -20.20
C LYS A 13 -1.65 -19.23 -20.45
N GLN A 14 -2.50 -18.98 -19.46
CA GLN A 14 -3.87 -18.60 -19.74
C GLN A 14 -3.76 -17.30 -20.52
N ASN A 15 -4.28 -17.31 -21.75
CA ASN A 15 -4.39 -16.11 -22.57
C ASN A 15 -5.23 -15.11 -21.77
N SER A 16 -4.60 -14.23 -21.00
CA SER A 16 -5.30 -13.07 -20.49
C SER A 16 -5.73 -12.26 -21.71
N ASP A 17 -6.96 -11.79 -21.72
CA ASP A 17 -7.59 -11.03 -22.82
C ASP A 17 -6.93 -9.64 -23.01
N GLY A 18 -5.60 -9.61 -23.18
CA GLY A 18 -4.81 -8.41 -23.40
C GLY A 18 -4.51 -7.57 -22.15
N PHE A 19 -4.62 -8.10 -20.93
CA PHE A 19 -4.28 -7.41 -19.67
C PHE A 19 -3.27 -8.18 -18.79
N THR A 20 -2.53 -7.46 -17.94
CA THR A 20 -1.59 -8.03 -16.97
C THR A 20 -2.29 -8.21 -15.62
N PRO A 21 -2.42 -9.43 -15.06
CA PRO A 21 -3.23 -9.64 -13.85
C PRO A 21 -2.65 -9.04 -12.56
N LEU A 22 -1.33 -8.91 -12.46
CA LEU A 22 -0.62 -8.30 -11.34
C LEU A 22 0.36 -7.24 -11.86
N ILE A 23 0.28 -6.03 -11.32
CA ILE A 23 1.21 -4.94 -11.61
C ILE A 23 1.94 -4.60 -10.32
N ILE A 24 3.27 -4.70 -10.36
CA ILE A 24 4.15 -4.20 -9.30
C ILE A 24 4.90 -3.00 -9.87
N GLY A 25 4.62 -1.82 -9.34
CA GLY A 25 5.31 -0.59 -9.74
C GLY A 25 6.61 -0.37 -8.98
N GLN A 26 7.42 0.58 -9.45
CA GLN A 26 8.65 0.98 -8.77
C GLN A 26 8.34 1.90 -7.59
N PRO A 27 8.71 1.54 -6.33
CA PRO A 27 8.32 2.31 -5.15
C PRO A 27 8.78 3.78 -5.18
N THR A 28 10.02 4.05 -5.61
CA THR A 28 10.54 5.43 -5.74
C THR A 28 9.67 6.28 -6.65
N THR A 29 9.24 5.73 -7.80
CA THR A 29 8.34 6.42 -8.74
C THR A 29 6.97 6.67 -8.13
N ILE A 30 6.40 5.67 -7.44
CA ILE A 30 5.07 5.76 -6.81
C ILE A 30 5.06 6.84 -5.73
N PHE A 31 6.02 6.80 -4.80
CA PHE A 31 6.07 7.75 -3.69
C PHE A 31 6.41 9.17 -4.15
N THR A 32 7.26 9.33 -5.17
CA THR A 32 7.53 10.65 -5.78
C THR A 32 6.25 11.25 -6.39
N ALA A 33 5.52 10.46 -7.19
CA ALA A 33 4.27 10.91 -7.80
C ALA A 33 3.20 11.22 -6.73
N ARG A 34 3.14 10.41 -5.66
CA ARG A 34 2.24 10.64 -4.52
C ARG A 34 2.54 11.95 -3.81
N ALA A 35 3.80 12.22 -3.49
CA ALA A 35 4.21 13.46 -2.84
C ALA A 35 3.85 14.69 -3.70
N GLN A 36 4.11 14.63 -5.01
CA GLN A 36 3.72 15.69 -5.96
C GLN A 36 2.20 15.89 -6.00
N ARG A 37 1.42 14.80 -6.09
CA ARG A 37 -0.03 14.88 -6.14
C ARG A 37 -0.63 15.45 -4.85
N LEU A 38 -0.10 15.08 -3.68
CA LEU A 38 -0.54 15.62 -2.39
C LEU A 38 -0.30 17.13 -2.30
N ARG A 39 0.88 17.62 -2.73
CA ARG A 39 1.18 19.05 -2.80
C ARG A 39 0.26 19.79 -3.77
N GLN A 40 -0.06 19.18 -4.92
CA GLN A 40 -1.00 19.77 -5.88
C GLN A 40 -2.41 19.88 -5.26
N LEU A 41 -2.89 18.81 -4.61
CA LEU A 41 -4.21 18.81 -3.96
C LEU A 41 -4.28 19.79 -2.79
N ALA A 42 -3.15 20.12 -2.15
CA ALA A 42 -3.12 21.07 -1.04
C ALA A 42 -3.43 22.51 -1.45
N GLN A 43 -3.22 22.90 -2.71
CA GLN A 43 -3.34 24.30 -3.16
C GLN A 43 -4.75 24.88 -2.97
N ASP A 44 -5.79 24.06 -3.18
CA ASP A 44 -7.19 24.49 -3.14
C ASP A 44 -8.02 23.71 -2.11
N SER A 45 -7.37 23.18 -1.07
CA SER A 45 -8.01 22.30 -0.07
C SER A 45 -8.13 22.96 1.30
N PHE A 46 -9.28 22.77 1.95
CA PHE A 46 -9.48 23.11 3.37
C PHE A 46 -8.57 22.30 4.32
N MET A 47 -7.96 21.21 3.82
CA MET A 47 -7.00 20.36 4.54
C MET A 47 -5.55 20.61 4.08
N SER A 48 -5.23 21.82 3.59
CA SER A 48 -3.93 22.12 2.98
C SER A 48 -2.74 21.69 3.86
N ASP A 49 -2.72 22.09 5.13
CA ASP A 49 -1.62 21.78 6.06
C ASP A 49 -1.43 20.27 6.25
N TYR A 50 -2.52 19.53 6.38
CA TYR A 50 -2.48 18.07 6.46
C TYR A 50 -1.92 17.45 5.18
N LEU A 51 -2.40 17.88 4.02
CA LEU A 51 -1.94 17.38 2.72
C LEU A 51 -0.46 17.70 2.46
N LEU A 52 0.02 18.85 2.91
CA LEU A 52 1.44 19.21 2.87
C LEU A 52 2.27 18.32 3.80
N LEU A 53 1.80 18.07 5.02
CA LEU A 53 2.47 17.15 5.96
C LEU A 53 2.58 15.73 5.38
N VAL A 54 1.48 15.15 4.92
CA VAL A 54 1.52 13.80 4.34
C VAL A 54 2.26 13.77 3.00
N GLY A 55 2.27 14.87 2.24
CA GLY A 55 3.11 15.05 1.07
C GLY A 55 4.60 15.03 1.41
N GLN A 56 4.98 15.60 2.55
CA GLN A 56 6.36 15.56 3.06
C GLN A 56 6.75 14.16 3.55
N ILE A 57 5.85 13.44 4.22
CA ILE A 57 6.07 12.03 4.60
C ILE A 57 6.25 11.17 3.35
N ALA A 58 5.39 11.31 2.34
CA ALA A 58 5.51 10.59 1.07
C ALA A 58 6.82 10.93 0.33
N GLN A 59 7.31 12.16 0.42
CA GLN A 59 8.63 12.52 -0.10
C GLN A 59 9.75 11.75 0.61
N GLN A 60 9.66 11.59 1.93
CA GLN A 60 10.62 10.76 2.67
C GLN A 60 10.50 9.27 2.34
N GLN A 61 9.30 8.76 2.04
CA GLN A 61 9.13 7.41 1.51
C GLN A 61 9.88 7.23 0.18
N ALA A 62 9.86 8.22 -0.72
CA ALA A 62 10.63 8.16 -1.96
C ALA A 62 12.14 8.14 -1.71
N ASN A 63 12.63 8.97 -0.79
CA ASN A 63 14.05 9.01 -0.41
C ASN A 63 14.49 7.68 0.23
N LEU A 64 13.68 7.13 1.13
CA LEU A 64 13.92 5.80 1.72
C LEU A 64 13.91 4.71 0.64
N ALA A 65 12.97 4.79 -0.31
CA ALA A 65 12.86 3.82 -1.39
C ALA A 65 14.15 3.75 -2.20
N GLU A 66 14.72 4.90 -2.56
CA GLU A 66 16.01 5.00 -3.26
C GLU A 66 17.18 4.54 -2.39
N GLN A 67 17.26 5.00 -1.13
CA GLN A 67 18.39 4.75 -0.25
C GLN A 67 18.52 3.28 0.21
N PHE A 68 17.39 2.58 0.39
CA PHE A 68 17.34 1.23 0.97
C PHE A 68 17.08 0.12 -0.06
N GLU A 69 16.95 0.46 -1.35
CA GLU A 69 16.63 -0.50 -2.41
C GLU A 69 17.61 -1.70 -2.41
N SER A 70 18.91 -1.43 -2.42
CA SER A 70 19.94 -2.48 -2.51
C SER A 70 19.97 -3.44 -1.31
N GLN A 71 19.74 -2.91 -0.11
CA GLN A 71 19.73 -3.66 1.14
C GLN A 71 18.49 -4.57 1.18
N ILE A 72 17.34 -4.08 0.74
CA ILE A 72 16.10 -4.85 0.69
C ILE A 72 16.15 -5.90 -0.43
N GLN A 73 16.75 -5.59 -1.57
CA GLN A 73 17.01 -6.60 -2.62
C GLN A 73 17.90 -7.74 -2.11
N THR A 74 18.94 -7.41 -1.34
CA THR A 74 19.83 -8.41 -0.72
C THR A 74 19.08 -9.26 0.29
N LEU A 75 18.24 -8.65 1.14
CA LEU A 75 17.41 -9.35 2.10
C LEU A 75 16.42 -10.31 1.41
N ALA A 76 15.71 -9.83 0.38
CA ALA A 76 14.75 -10.62 -0.38
C ALA A 76 15.39 -11.83 -1.08
N ALA A 77 16.64 -11.70 -1.54
CA ALA A 77 17.37 -12.81 -2.16
C ALA A 77 17.79 -13.91 -1.17
N GLN A 78 17.83 -13.61 0.14
CA GLN A 78 18.25 -14.53 1.19
C GLN A 78 17.08 -15.21 1.91
N GLN A 79 15.84 -14.77 1.63
CA GLN A 79 14.65 -15.25 2.32
C GLN A 79 13.70 -15.96 1.37
N THR A 80 13.05 -16.99 1.88
CA THR A 80 11.91 -17.63 1.21
C THR A 80 10.62 -17.04 1.81
N PRO A 81 9.88 -16.19 1.08
CA PRO A 81 8.68 -15.57 1.61
C PRO A 81 7.57 -16.60 1.83
N LEU A 82 6.85 -16.45 2.93
CA LEU A 82 5.55 -17.12 3.15
C LEU A 82 4.43 -16.21 2.64
N TRP A 83 3.34 -16.81 2.16
CA TRP A 83 2.26 -16.09 1.49
C TRP A 83 0.89 -16.34 2.15
N PRO A 84 0.10 -15.29 2.45
CA PRO A 84 0.42 -13.86 2.32
C PRO A 84 1.66 -13.44 3.13
N LEU A 85 2.32 -12.37 2.71
CA LEU A 85 3.62 -11.94 3.22
C LEU A 85 3.59 -11.75 4.74
N THR A 86 4.28 -12.64 5.44
CA THR A 86 4.58 -12.55 6.87
C THR A 86 6.06 -12.30 7.07
N PHE A 87 6.41 -11.44 8.03
CA PHE A 87 7.80 -11.23 8.38
C PHE A 87 8.11 -11.88 9.73
N ASP A 88 9.33 -12.40 9.90
CA ASP A 88 9.84 -12.90 11.19
C ASP A 88 10.46 -11.74 11.99
N ASN A 89 11.58 -11.87 12.73
CA ASN A 89 12.21 -10.71 13.39
C ASN A 89 13.45 -10.17 12.63
N THR A 90 13.83 -10.78 11.50
CA THR A 90 15.08 -10.48 10.79
C THR A 90 15.09 -9.11 10.10
N TRP A 91 13.92 -8.61 9.73
CA TRP A 91 13.68 -7.32 9.08
C TRP A 91 13.68 -6.13 10.05
N MET A 92 13.45 -6.37 11.34
CA MET A 92 13.31 -5.31 12.36
C MET A 92 14.50 -4.35 12.43
N PRO A 93 15.77 -4.81 12.40
CA PRO A 93 16.91 -3.88 12.36
C PRO A 93 16.89 -2.92 11.16
N LEU A 94 16.41 -3.40 10.01
CA LEU A 94 16.33 -2.58 8.79
C LEU A 94 15.17 -1.59 8.88
N LEU A 95 13.99 -2.02 9.36
CA LEU A 95 12.87 -1.12 9.63
C LEU A 95 13.23 -0.02 10.61
N THR A 96 13.83 -0.36 11.75
CA THR A 96 14.21 0.62 12.77
C THR A 96 15.20 1.63 12.19
N LYS A 97 16.13 1.19 11.34
CA LYS A 97 17.04 2.08 10.61
C LYS A 97 16.31 3.00 9.63
N MET A 98 15.36 2.47 8.87
CA MET A 98 14.53 3.27 7.94
C MET A 98 13.67 4.28 8.71
N LEU A 99 13.08 3.89 9.84
CA LEU A 99 12.32 4.76 10.71
C LEU A 99 13.18 5.91 11.23
N ASN A 100 14.32 5.63 11.84
CA ASN A 100 15.22 6.67 12.33
C ASN A 100 15.65 7.63 11.21
N THR A 101 15.94 7.10 10.02
CA THR A 101 16.29 7.91 8.84
C THR A 101 15.15 8.85 8.44
N MET A 102 13.90 8.37 8.41
CA MET A 102 12.73 9.19 8.11
C MET A 102 12.49 10.25 9.20
N LEU A 103 12.57 9.88 10.48
CA LEU A 103 12.36 10.80 11.59
C LEU A 103 13.41 11.93 11.57
N ASP A 104 14.68 11.61 11.37
CA ASP A 104 15.76 12.60 11.27
C ASP A 104 15.56 13.58 10.11
N ALA A 105 15.08 13.08 8.96
CA ALA A 105 14.80 13.91 7.80
C ALA A 105 13.54 14.79 7.96
N LEU A 106 12.59 14.39 8.82
CA LEU A 106 11.37 15.16 9.09
C LEU A 106 11.56 16.26 10.13
N ILE A 107 12.44 16.08 11.13
CA ILE A 107 12.70 17.07 12.19
C ILE A 107 12.84 18.52 11.68
N PRO A 108 13.67 18.83 10.66
CA PRO A 108 13.89 20.23 10.25
C PRO A 108 12.73 20.85 9.47
N VAL A 109 11.68 20.11 9.12
CA VAL A 109 10.66 20.51 8.14
C VAL A 109 9.22 20.37 8.62
N VAL A 110 9.00 19.91 9.86
CA VAL A 110 7.67 19.76 10.44
C VAL A 110 7.37 20.85 11.49
N SER A 111 6.10 20.99 11.86
CA SER A 111 5.66 21.89 12.94
C SER A 111 6.13 21.42 14.32
N GLU A 112 6.05 22.30 15.33
CA GLU A 112 6.37 21.97 16.73
C GLU A 112 5.49 20.82 17.27
N ASP A 113 4.20 20.80 16.94
CA ASP A 113 3.28 19.72 17.34
C ASP A 113 3.72 18.38 16.77
N MET A 114 4.10 18.35 15.49
CA MET A 114 4.57 17.13 14.86
C MET A 114 5.95 16.72 15.39
N LEU A 115 6.80 17.67 15.75
CA LEU A 115 8.09 17.39 16.38
C LEU A 115 7.92 16.67 17.73
N ALA A 116 6.89 16.99 18.51
CA ALA A 116 6.55 16.25 19.73
C ALA A 116 6.25 14.78 19.43
N VAL A 117 5.42 14.51 18.42
CA VAL A 117 5.10 13.14 17.97
C VAL A 117 6.35 12.40 17.47
N LEU A 118 7.22 13.06 16.68
CA LEU A 118 8.49 12.45 16.24
C LEU A 118 9.36 12.04 17.42
N ASN A 119 9.45 12.89 18.46
CA ASN A 119 10.22 12.61 19.67
C ASN A 119 9.62 11.45 20.47
N GLU A 120 8.30 11.37 20.59
CA GLU A 120 7.62 10.23 21.22
C GLU A 120 7.96 8.92 20.50
N VAL A 121 7.87 8.89 19.16
CA VAL A 121 8.23 7.70 18.37
C VAL A 121 9.69 7.31 18.58
N LYS A 122 10.62 8.28 18.69
CA LYS A 122 12.04 8.01 18.98
C LYS A 122 12.28 7.40 20.37
N THR A 123 11.36 7.58 21.31
CA THR A 123 11.49 7.05 22.67
C THR A 123 10.88 5.66 22.85
N LEU A 124 10.17 5.13 21.83
CA LEU A 124 9.62 3.78 21.87
C LEU A 124 10.73 2.75 22.03
N ASP A 125 10.54 1.81 22.96
CA ASP A 125 11.43 0.67 23.10
C ASP A 125 11.23 -0.33 21.95
N ASN A 126 12.22 -1.19 21.74
CA ASN A 126 12.20 -2.16 20.64
C ASN A 126 11.00 -3.12 20.71
N THR A 127 10.55 -3.52 21.90
CA THR A 127 9.41 -4.43 22.04
C THR A 127 8.12 -3.76 21.61
N THR A 128 7.89 -2.52 22.03
CA THR A 128 6.74 -1.73 21.60
C THR A 128 6.78 -1.48 20.08
N LEU A 129 7.96 -1.16 19.54
CA LEU A 129 8.12 -0.91 18.11
C LEU A 129 7.84 -2.16 17.27
N GLU A 130 8.37 -3.33 17.67
CA GLU A 130 8.07 -4.64 17.05
C GLU A 130 6.57 -4.93 17.07
N GLN A 131 5.92 -4.69 18.21
CA GLN A 131 4.48 -4.90 18.36
C GLN A 131 3.68 -4.01 17.41
N TYR A 132 3.99 -2.71 17.33
CA TYR A 132 3.27 -1.78 16.45
C TYR A 132 3.46 -2.12 14.97
N PHE A 133 4.67 -2.43 14.52
CA PHE A 133 4.88 -2.85 13.13
C PHE A 133 4.11 -4.13 12.80
N SER A 134 4.09 -5.10 13.71
CA SER A 134 3.33 -6.35 13.55
C SER A 134 1.82 -6.10 13.47
N GLN A 135 1.28 -5.24 14.35
CA GLN A 135 -0.14 -4.87 14.33
C GLN A 135 -0.52 -4.14 13.03
N LEU A 136 0.30 -3.19 12.57
CA LEU A 136 0.07 -2.48 11.31
C LEU A 136 0.11 -3.42 10.10
N GLN A 137 1.06 -4.35 10.06
CA GLN A 137 1.12 -5.37 9.00
C GLN A 137 -0.16 -6.22 8.98
N GLN A 138 -0.68 -6.57 10.15
CA GLN A 138 -1.90 -7.36 10.31
C GLN A 138 -3.19 -6.54 10.10
N ASN A 139 -3.09 -5.27 9.68
CA ASN A 139 -4.21 -4.33 9.50
C ASN A 139 -4.97 -4.00 10.80
N GLN A 140 -4.32 -4.13 11.96
CA GLN A 140 -4.88 -3.80 13.28
C GLN A 140 -4.53 -2.36 13.67
N PHE A 141 -4.96 -1.39 12.86
CA PHE A 141 -4.63 0.02 13.05
C PHE A 141 -5.13 0.59 14.39
N ASP A 142 -6.26 0.09 14.90
CA ASP A 142 -6.84 0.52 16.18
C ASP A 142 -5.97 0.16 17.40
N SER A 143 -4.98 -0.72 17.22
CA SER A 143 -4.06 -1.13 18.27
C SER A 143 -2.83 -0.22 18.41
N VAL A 144 -2.66 0.75 17.51
CA VAL A 144 -1.52 1.68 17.48
C VAL A 144 -2.04 3.12 17.63
N PRO A 145 -1.43 3.97 18.49
CA PRO A 145 -1.81 5.38 18.59
C PRO A 145 -1.80 6.07 17.23
N SER A 146 -2.87 6.79 16.88
CA SER A 146 -3.11 7.26 15.51
C SER A 146 -2.03 8.22 15.00
N GLU A 147 -1.54 9.09 15.88
CA GLU A 147 -0.45 10.04 15.61
C GLU A 147 0.88 9.33 15.29
N GLN A 148 1.15 8.17 15.88
CA GLN A 148 2.35 7.36 15.63
C GLN A 148 2.16 6.45 14.41
N ALA A 149 0.95 5.93 14.23
CA ALA A 149 0.61 4.98 13.18
C ALA A 149 0.94 5.51 11.79
N ILE A 150 0.75 6.80 11.50
CA ILE A 150 1.04 7.39 10.19
C ILE A 150 2.54 7.30 9.82
N LEU A 151 3.43 7.50 10.80
CA LEU A 151 4.89 7.45 10.60
C LEU A 151 5.36 6.00 10.47
N LEU A 152 4.92 5.15 11.40
CA LEU A 152 5.28 3.73 11.41
C LEU A 152 4.75 3.04 10.15
N PHE A 153 3.52 3.33 9.76
CA PHE A 153 2.94 2.78 8.54
C PHE A 153 3.64 3.28 7.28
N ALA A 154 4.07 4.54 7.22
CA ALA A 154 4.83 5.04 6.07
C ALA A 154 6.15 4.26 5.85
N VAL A 155 6.84 3.92 6.94
CA VAL A 155 8.07 3.10 6.89
C VAL A 155 7.74 1.67 6.49
N LEU A 156 6.73 1.05 7.11
CA LEU A 156 6.26 -0.30 6.77
C LEU A 156 5.85 -0.39 5.29
N ASN A 157 5.00 0.52 4.82
CA ASN A 157 4.56 0.60 3.43
C ASN A 157 5.74 0.72 2.46
N THR A 158 6.75 1.55 2.78
CA THR A 158 7.97 1.66 1.96
C THR A 158 8.74 0.33 1.91
N PHE A 159 8.98 -0.28 3.06
CA PHE A 159 9.71 -1.54 3.20
C PHE A 159 9.01 -2.68 2.43
N VAL A 160 7.72 -2.89 2.66
CA VAL A 160 6.95 -3.95 2.02
C VAL A 160 6.88 -3.76 0.51
N SER A 161 6.75 -2.51 0.04
CA SER A 161 6.72 -2.19 -1.40
C SER A 161 8.06 -2.50 -2.08
N LEU A 162 9.18 -2.13 -1.44
CA LEU A 162 10.52 -2.50 -1.93
C LEU A 162 10.73 -4.01 -1.92
N TYR A 163 10.30 -4.70 -0.87
CA TYR A 163 10.45 -6.15 -0.76
C TYR A 163 9.68 -6.87 -1.88
N VAL A 164 8.42 -6.48 -2.12
CA VAL A 164 7.60 -7.03 -3.21
C VAL A 164 8.20 -6.70 -4.59
N ALA A 165 8.70 -5.48 -4.80
CA ALA A 165 9.37 -5.09 -6.04
C ALA A 165 10.63 -5.93 -6.31
N ALA A 166 11.40 -6.24 -5.26
CA ALA A 166 12.61 -7.05 -5.36
C ALA A 166 12.33 -8.51 -5.78
N LEU A 167 11.20 -9.08 -5.37
CA LEU A 167 10.84 -10.47 -5.66
C LEU A 167 10.43 -10.73 -7.13
N ARG A 168 10.10 -9.68 -7.91
CA ARG A 168 9.74 -9.77 -9.34
C ARG A 168 8.68 -10.84 -9.62
N LEU A 169 7.63 -10.86 -8.80
CA LEU A 169 6.60 -11.89 -8.83
C LEU A 169 5.68 -11.77 -10.03
N GLU A 170 5.19 -12.93 -10.48
CA GLU A 170 4.04 -13.04 -11.36
C GLU A 170 2.90 -13.71 -10.60
N TRP A 171 1.66 -13.29 -10.87
CA TRP A 171 0.47 -13.86 -10.25
C TRP A 171 -0.68 -13.88 -11.24
N GLN A 172 -1.53 -14.89 -11.12
CA GLN A 172 -2.79 -14.99 -11.86
C GLN A 172 -3.93 -15.30 -10.88
N PRO A 173 -5.12 -14.71 -11.08
CA PRO A 173 -6.29 -15.07 -10.30
C PRO A 173 -6.65 -16.54 -10.56
N GLU A 174 -7.03 -17.26 -9.51
CA GLU A 174 -7.66 -18.56 -9.67
C GLU A 174 -9.09 -18.35 -10.21
N LEU A 175 -9.51 -19.15 -11.20
CA LEU A 175 -10.77 -18.96 -11.92
C LEU A 175 -12.00 -18.88 -11.00
N ASP A 176 -12.00 -19.66 -9.91
CA ASP A 176 -13.13 -19.76 -8.98
C ASP A 176 -12.89 -19.03 -7.65
N LYS A 177 -11.79 -18.26 -7.52
CA LYS A 177 -11.52 -17.49 -6.30
C LYS A 177 -11.40 -16.00 -6.58
N LYS A 178 -12.28 -15.26 -5.93
CA LYS A 178 -12.32 -13.81 -5.97
C LYS A 178 -11.36 -13.25 -4.92
N GLN A 179 -10.27 -12.64 -5.41
CA GLN A 179 -9.20 -12.11 -4.57
C GLN A 179 -9.59 -10.73 -4.01
N HIS A 180 -10.14 -10.67 -2.79
CA HIS A 180 -10.60 -9.41 -2.15
C HIS A 180 -9.47 -8.59 -1.56
N ASN A 181 -8.50 -9.27 -0.97
CA ASN A 181 -7.30 -8.67 -0.37
C ASN A 181 -6.11 -8.84 -1.32
N CYS A 182 -5.02 -8.12 -1.09
CA CYS A 182 -3.82 -8.25 -1.89
C CYS A 182 -3.31 -9.72 -1.88
N PRO A 183 -3.08 -10.36 -3.04
CA PRO A 183 -2.58 -11.73 -3.09
C PRO A 183 -1.15 -11.87 -2.55
N LEU A 184 -0.44 -10.75 -2.39
CA LEU A 184 0.94 -10.71 -1.93
C LEU A 184 0.99 -10.52 -0.41
N CYS A 185 0.56 -9.37 0.12
CA CYS A 185 0.67 -9.09 1.57
C CYS A 185 -0.62 -9.31 2.37
N GLY A 186 -1.74 -9.65 1.72
CA GLY A 186 -3.01 -9.88 2.41
C GLY A 186 -3.73 -8.61 2.87
N ALA A 187 -3.18 -7.42 2.63
CA ALA A 187 -3.82 -6.16 3.01
C ALA A 187 -5.04 -5.83 2.15
N ALA A 188 -5.98 -5.08 2.73
CA ALA A 188 -7.15 -4.57 2.02
C ALA A 188 -6.76 -3.54 0.94
N PRO A 189 -7.56 -3.40 -0.13
CA PRO A 189 -7.32 -2.38 -1.15
C PRO A 189 -7.63 -0.98 -0.60
N VAL A 190 -6.79 0.01 -0.97
CA VAL A 190 -7.06 1.43 -0.65
C VAL A 190 -8.03 2.08 -1.64
N ALA A 191 -8.00 1.62 -2.90
CA ALA A 191 -8.85 2.12 -3.98
C ALA A 191 -8.93 1.13 -5.14
N SER A 192 -9.93 1.33 -6.00
CA SER A 192 -9.96 0.78 -7.35
C SER A 192 -9.36 1.78 -8.34
N LEU A 193 -8.60 1.28 -9.30
CA LEU A 193 -8.01 2.04 -10.40
C LEU A 193 -8.49 1.47 -11.74
N VAL A 194 -9.12 2.29 -12.56
CA VAL A 194 -9.53 1.95 -13.92
C VAL A 194 -8.46 2.41 -14.88
N LYS A 195 -7.81 1.45 -15.53
CA LYS A 195 -6.75 1.71 -16.51
C LYS A 195 -7.26 1.52 -17.95
N ASP A 196 -6.35 1.66 -18.90
CA ASP A 196 -6.59 1.54 -20.34
C ASP A 196 -7.59 0.44 -20.69
N ARG A 197 -8.51 0.77 -21.60
CA ARG A 197 -9.61 -0.12 -22.04
C ARG A 197 -10.61 -0.49 -20.94
N GLY A 198 -10.63 0.24 -19.81
CA GLY A 198 -11.63 0.10 -18.76
C GLY A 198 -11.37 -1.02 -17.77
N VAL A 199 -10.15 -1.58 -17.76
CA VAL A 199 -9.75 -2.69 -16.89
C VAL A 199 -9.55 -2.19 -15.46
N ARG A 200 -10.21 -2.83 -14.50
CA ARG A 200 -10.15 -2.46 -13.08
C ARG A 200 -9.06 -3.23 -12.35
N TYR A 201 -8.27 -2.49 -11.58
CA TYR A 201 -7.28 -3.00 -10.65
C TYR A 201 -7.61 -2.53 -9.24
N LEU A 202 -7.45 -3.40 -8.26
CA LEU A 202 -7.42 -2.99 -6.85
C LEU A 202 -6.00 -2.62 -6.48
N HIS A 203 -5.81 -1.49 -5.77
CA HIS A 203 -4.50 -1.00 -5.35
C HIS A 203 -4.27 -1.34 -3.87
N CYS A 204 -3.17 -2.05 -3.56
CA CYS A 204 -2.85 -2.47 -2.21
C CYS A 204 -2.46 -1.30 -1.29
N SER A 205 -3.06 -1.24 -0.11
CA SER A 205 -2.71 -0.23 0.92
C SER A 205 -1.29 -0.38 1.49
N GLN A 206 -0.71 -1.59 1.49
CA GLN A 206 0.59 -1.86 2.12
C GLN A 206 1.76 -2.02 1.14
N CYS A 207 1.61 -2.83 0.08
CA CYS A 207 2.73 -3.16 -0.81
C CYS A 207 2.68 -2.47 -2.18
N GLU A 208 1.68 -1.60 -2.41
CA GLU A 208 1.50 -0.83 -3.65
C GLU A 208 1.24 -1.66 -4.91
N ALA A 209 1.24 -2.99 -4.80
CA ALA A 209 0.88 -3.88 -5.90
C ALA A 209 -0.58 -3.71 -6.28
N GLN A 210 -0.87 -3.93 -7.55
CA GLN A 210 -2.20 -3.81 -8.10
C GLN A 210 -2.60 -5.15 -8.72
N TRP A 211 -3.80 -5.63 -8.39
CA TRP A 211 -4.30 -6.89 -8.93
C TRP A 211 -5.65 -6.71 -9.60
N HIS A 212 -5.85 -7.43 -10.70
CA HIS A 212 -7.07 -7.33 -11.50
C HIS A 212 -8.29 -7.88 -10.74
N ARG A 213 -9.42 -7.16 -10.85
CA ARG A 213 -10.75 -7.62 -10.45
C ARG A 213 -11.78 -7.16 -11.46
N LEU A 214 -12.68 -8.06 -11.87
CA LEU A 214 -13.75 -7.76 -12.83
C LEU A 214 -14.59 -6.57 -12.40
N ARG A 215 -14.72 -5.56 -13.26
CA ARG A 215 -15.38 -4.29 -12.91
C ARG A 215 -16.88 -4.43 -12.59
N ALA A 216 -17.55 -5.46 -13.12
CA ALA A 216 -18.97 -5.70 -12.91
C ALA A 216 -19.30 -6.37 -11.57
N GLU A 217 -18.34 -6.47 -10.64
CA GLU A 217 -18.51 -7.19 -9.36
C GLU A 217 -18.10 -6.33 -8.17
N CYS A 218 -18.83 -6.45 -7.07
CA CYS A 218 -18.51 -5.85 -5.80
C CYS A 218 -17.16 -6.38 -5.32
N THR A 219 -16.28 -5.49 -4.88
CA THR A 219 -14.95 -5.89 -4.39
C THR A 219 -14.99 -6.65 -3.07
N GLN A 220 -16.13 -6.66 -2.37
CA GLN A 220 -16.31 -7.25 -1.04
C GLN A 220 -17.19 -8.50 -1.03
N CYS A 221 -18.40 -8.44 -1.60
CA CYS A 221 -19.37 -9.56 -1.53
C CYS A 221 -19.57 -10.28 -2.86
N ASP A 222 -18.83 -9.89 -3.90
CA ASP A 222 -18.82 -10.53 -5.22
C ASP A 222 -20.12 -10.43 -6.05
N ASP A 223 -21.15 -9.80 -5.49
CA ASP A 223 -22.41 -9.49 -6.16
C ASP A 223 -22.19 -8.52 -7.33
N GLY A 224 -22.88 -8.74 -8.44
CA GLY A 224 -22.78 -7.92 -9.65
C GLY A 224 -24.07 -7.21 -10.05
N GLU A 225 -25.17 -7.42 -9.34
CA GLU A 225 -26.50 -6.94 -9.76
C GLU A 225 -26.78 -5.51 -9.29
N ASP A 226 -26.23 -5.10 -8.14
CA ASP A 226 -26.53 -3.78 -7.54
C ASP A 226 -25.30 -2.93 -7.19
N ILE A 227 -24.41 -2.70 -8.16
CA ILE A 227 -23.27 -1.79 -8.02
C ILE A 227 -23.60 -0.43 -8.62
N GLN A 228 -23.40 0.64 -7.84
CA GLN A 228 -23.65 2.02 -8.25
C GLN A 228 -22.39 2.87 -8.13
N LEU A 229 -22.19 3.79 -9.06
CA LEU A 229 -21.17 4.83 -8.95
C LEU A 229 -21.82 6.11 -8.43
N LYS A 230 -21.35 6.59 -7.28
CA LYS A 230 -21.79 7.85 -6.67
C LYS A 230 -20.67 8.88 -6.70
N SER A 231 -21.00 10.11 -7.06
CA SER A 231 -20.09 11.26 -7.05
C SER A 231 -20.90 12.53 -6.81
N ALA A 232 -20.22 13.62 -6.45
CA ALA A 232 -20.88 14.91 -6.25
C ALA A 232 -21.24 15.53 -7.60
N THR A 233 -20.35 15.39 -8.59
CA THR A 233 -20.55 15.81 -9.97
C THR A 233 -20.29 14.66 -10.94
N LEU A 234 -20.79 14.75 -12.17
CA LEU A 234 -20.57 13.71 -13.19
C LEU A 234 -19.10 13.72 -13.69
N GLU A 235 -18.43 14.86 -13.59
CA GLU A 235 -17.06 15.11 -14.01
C GLU A 235 -16.02 14.69 -12.96
N ASP A 236 -16.44 14.28 -11.76
CA ASP A 236 -15.52 13.90 -10.69
C ASP A 236 -14.63 12.71 -11.12
N ALA A 237 -13.32 12.94 -11.06
CA ALA A 237 -12.29 11.92 -11.31
C ALA A 237 -12.26 10.83 -10.22
N VAL A 238 -12.91 11.06 -9.09
CA VAL A 238 -13.01 10.09 -8.00
C VAL A 238 -14.48 9.83 -7.72
N ARG A 239 -14.88 8.57 -7.77
CA ARG A 239 -16.26 8.14 -7.49
C ARG A 239 -16.25 7.10 -6.38
N ALA A 240 -17.38 6.91 -5.71
CA ALA A 240 -17.59 5.79 -4.81
C ALA A 240 -18.32 4.68 -5.57
N GLU A 241 -17.70 3.53 -5.72
CA GLU A 241 -18.37 2.29 -6.11
C GLU A 241 -19.07 1.73 -4.87
N THR A 242 -20.40 1.78 -4.82
CA THR A 242 -21.23 1.36 -3.68
C THR A 242 -22.03 0.11 -4.03
N CYS A 243 -22.17 -0.81 -3.07
CA CYS A 243 -22.97 -2.01 -3.21
C CYS A 243 -24.13 -2.00 -2.21
N SER A 244 -25.38 -2.13 -2.67
CA SER A 244 -26.56 -2.19 -1.79
C SER A 244 -26.68 -3.52 -1.04
N HIS A 245 -26.14 -4.61 -1.59
CA HIS A 245 -26.23 -5.95 -1.00
C HIS A 245 -25.47 -6.03 0.34
N CYS A 246 -24.20 -5.64 0.35
CA CYS A 246 -23.36 -5.67 1.55
C CYS A 246 -23.17 -4.30 2.22
N ASN A 247 -23.74 -3.24 1.66
CA ASN A 247 -23.61 -1.86 2.14
C ASN A 247 -22.16 -1.34 2.21
N SER A 248 -21.24 -1.91 1.42
CA SER A 248 -19.86 -1.44 1.32
C SER A 248 -19.68 -0.40 0.23
N TYR A 249 -18.58 0.35 0.31
CA TYR A 249 -18.10 1.16 -0.81
C TYR A 249 -16.57 1.09 -0.93
N LEU A 250 -16.07 1.31 -2.15
CA LEU A 250 -14.66 1.55 -2.42
C LEU A 250 -14.53 2.72 -3.39
N LYS A 251 -13.58 3.62 -3.13
CA LYS A 251 -13.30 4.72 -4.07
C LYS A 251 -12.67 4.16 -5.34
N ILE A 252 -13.13 4.65 -6.48
CA ILE A 252 -12.67 4.27 -7.81
C ILE A 252 -12.19 5.52 -8.56
N LEU A 253 -11.03 5.40 -9.21
CA LEU A 253 -10.36 6.45 -9.99
C LEU A 253 -9.98 5.93 -11.37
#